data_AF-A0AAN8B2J5-F1
#
_entry.id   AF-A0AAN8B2J5-F1
#
_cell.length_a   1.000
_cell.length_b   1.000
_cell.length_c   1.000
_cell.angle_alpha   90.00
_cell.angle_beta   90.00
_cell.angle_gamma   90.00
#
_symmetry.space_group_name_H-M   'P 1'
#
loop_
_entity.id
_entity.type
_entity.pdbx_description
1 polymer ?
#
loop_
_entity_poly.entity_id
_entity_poly.type
_entity_poly.pdbx_seq_one_letter_code
_entity_poly.pdbx_strand_id
1 'polypeptide(L)'
;MWNYRPDHCIYGSNCASAEEDGINILHGNRGVYHDHKQPAFRAVYEAIRKYPFGADPLTSLLDPLEEQLLTTTHTYCGKSHPLLTKRLAHSLANINRKSSAGR
;
A
#
# COMPACT_ATOMS: atom_id res chain seq x y z
N MET A 1 -7.41 3.84 12.94
CA MET A 1 -7.25 2.67 12.06
C MET A 1 -8.18 2.84 10.88
N TRP A 2 -7.66 2.95 9.65
CA TRP A 2 -8.50 3.23 8.48
C TRP A 2 -8.69 2.04 7.55
N ASN A 3 -9.94 1.80 7.15
CA ASN A 3 -10.36 0.76 6.22
C ASN A 3 -10.60 1.38 4.84
N TYR A 4 -9.57 1.37 3.99
CA TYR A 4 -9.56 2.04 2.68
C TYR A 4 -10.21 1.17 1.60
N ARG A 5 -11.16 1.75 0.87
CA ARG A 5 -11.92 1.11 -0.20
C ARG A 5 -11.72 1.91 -1.51
N PRO A 6 -12.00 1.33 -2.68
CA PRO A 6 -11.83 2.04 -3.95
C PRO A 6 -12.68 3.29 -4.08
N ASP A 7 -13.88 3.33 -3.49
CA ASP A 7 -14.75 4.51 -3.53
C ASP A 7 -14.09 5.75 -2.91
N HIS A 8 -13.25 5.57 -1.89
CA HIS A 8 -12.59 6.68 -1.22
C HIS A 8 -11.64 7.47 -2.14
N CYS A 9 -10.89 6.79 -3.02
CA CYS A 9 -10.08 7.48 -4.03
C CYS A 9 -10.87 7.94 -5.26
N ILE A 10 -11.91 7.20 -5.64
CA ILE A 10 -12.74 7.56 -6.81
C ILE A 10 -13.50 8.86 -6.55
N TYR A 11 -14.04 9.02 -5.34
CA TYR A 11 -14.83 10.19 -4.95
C TYR A 11 -14.03 11.23 -4.17
N GLY A 12 -12.74 10.99 -3.90
CA GLY A 12 -11.87 11.91 -3.17
C GLY A 12 -12.27 12.10 -1.70
N SER A 13 -12.97 11.14 -1.11
CA SER A 13 -13.47 11.17 0.27
C SER A 13 -12.49 10.51 1.24
N ASN A 14 -11.22 10.92 1.19
CA ASN A 14 -10.22 10.44 2.14
C ASN A 14 -10.40 11.12 3.51
N CYS A 15 -10.22 10.36 4.59
CA CYS A 15 -10.21 10.92 5.94
C CYS A 15 -8.82 11.50 6.28
N ALA A 16 -8.78 12.57 7.07
CA ALA A 16 -7.52 13.16 7.56
C ALA A 16 -6.58 12.11 8.19
N SER A 17 -7.11 11.17 8.96
CA SER A 17 -6.30 10.08 9.54
C SER A 17 -5.63 9.18 8.50
N ALA A 18 -6.25 8.95 7.34
CA ALA A 18 -5.63 8.18 6.27
C ALA A 18 -4.49 8.96 5.61
N GLU A 19 -4.67 10.27 5.44
CA GLU A 19 -3.64 11.17 4.92
C GLU A 19 -2.46 11.29 5.90
N GLU A 20 -2.71 11.37 7.20
CA GLU A 20 -1.70 11.53 8.25
C GLU A 20 -0.94 10.23 8.55
N ASP A 21 -1.65 9.12 8.78
CA ASP A 21 -1.06 7.87 9.28
C ASP A 21 -0.92 6.77 8.22
N GLY A 22 -1.52 6.97 7.04
CA GLY A 22 -1.64 5.95 6.02
C GLY A 22 -2.76 4.95 6.30
N ILE A 23 -2.91 4.00 5.38
CA ILE A 23 -3.98 3.01 5.40
C ILE A 23 -3.58 1.81 6.26
N ASN A 24 -4.46 1.37 7.16
CA ASN A 24 -4.21 0.15 7.95
C ASN A 24 -4.77 -1.11 7.29
N ILE A 25 -5.95 -1.01 6.67
CA ILE A 25 -6.61 -2.11 5.99
C ILE A 25 -7.01 -1.64 4.61
N LEU A 26 -6.60 -2.36 3.58
CA LEU A 26 -7.04 -2.14 2.21
C LEU A 26 -8.14 -3.16 1.89
N HIS A 27 -9.35 -2.69 1.67
CA HIS A 27 -10.53 -3.49 1.40
C HIS A 27 -10.95 -3.39 -0.07
N GLY A 28 -11.36 -4.52 -0.64
CA GLY A 28 -11.77 -4.62 -2.02
C GLY A 28 -12.46 -5.96 -2.29
N ASN A 29 -13.14 -6.05 -3.42
CA ASN A 29 -13.73 -7.30 -3.90
C ASN A 29 -12.78 -8.00 -4.88
N ARG A 30 -13.16 -9.19 -5.36
CA ARG A 30 -12.39 -9.95 -6.36
C ARG A 30 -11.99 -9.10 -7.57
N GLY A 31 -12.91 -8.32 -8.14
CA GLY A 31 -12.64 -7.52 -9.34
C GLY A 31 -11.63 -6.39 -9.11
N VAL A 32 -11.56 -5.87 -7.89
CA VAL A 32 -10.58 -4.84 -7.50
C VAL A 32 -9.16 -5.41 -7.51
N TYR A 33 -8.98 -6.64 -7.05
CA TYR A 33 -7.65 -7.25 -6.91
C TYR A 33 -7.21 -8.08 -8.11
N HIS A 34 -8.14 -8.66 -8.86
CA HIS A 34 -7.80 -9.59 -9.95
C HIS A 34 -7.99 -9.02 -11.35
N ASP A 35 -8.87 -8.03 -11.53
CA ASP A 35 -9.12 -7.44 -12.84
C ASP A 35 -8.25 -6.17 -13.05
N HIS A 36 -8.43 -5.49 -14.18
CA HIS A 36 -7.67 -4.28 -14.54
C HIS A 36 -8.38 -2.98 -14.15
N LYS A 37 -9.50 -3.05 -13.42
CA LYS A 37 -10.33 -1.88 -13.09
C LYS A 37 -9.72 -0.97 -12.03
N GLN A 38 -8.97 -1.54 -11.09
CA GLN A 38 -8.32 -0.81 -9.99
C GLN A 38 -6.85 -1.18 -9.90
N PRO A 39 -6.01 -0.70 -10.84
CA PRO A 39 -4.63 -1.16 -10.97
C PRO A 39 -3.78 -0.89 -9.72
N ALA A 40 -4.05 0.19 -8.98
CA ALA A 40 -3.34 0.49 -7.73
C ALA A 40 -3.62 -0.55 -6.63
N PHE A 41 -4.86 -1.01 -6.49
CA PHE A 41 -5.23 -2.03 -5.51
C PHE A 41 -4.67 -3.40 -5.91
N ARG A 42 -4.74 -3.73 -7.20
CA ARG A 42 -4.11 -4.92 -7.74
C ARG A 42 -2.59 -4.93 -7.53
N ALA A 43 -1.92 -3.79 -7.69
CA ALA A 43 -0.48 -3.68 -7.43
C ALA A 43 -0.13 -4.10 -6.00
N VAL A 44 -0.89 -3.63 -5.00
CA VAL A 44 -0.72 -4.04 -3.60
C VAL A 44 -0.93 -5.54 -3.42
N TYR A 45 -2.01 -6.08 -3.99
CA TYR A 45 -2.29 -7.52 -3.91
C TYR A 45 -1.17 -8.37 -4.53
N GLU A 46 -0.71 -8.00 -5.73
CA GLU A 46 0.35 -8.72 -6.43
C GLU A 46 1.70 -8.62 -5.72
N ALA A 47 2.02 -7.46 -5.14
CA ALA A 47 3.26 -7.29 -4.37
C ALA A 47 3.28 -8.23 -3.14
N ILE A 48 2.17 -8.28 -2.38
CA ILE A 48 2.04 -9.19 -1.23
C ILE A 48 2.09 -10.65 -1.69
N ARG A 49 1.40 -10.99 -2.79
CA ARG A 49 1.37 -12.37 -3.32
C ARG A 49 2.74 -12.85 -3.80
N LYS A 50 3.57 -11.96 -4.34
CA LYS A 50 4.91 -12.27 -4.84
C LYS A 50 6.00 -12.18 -3.78
N TYR A 51 5.71 -11.53 -2.64
CA TYR A 51 6.69 -11.33 -1.58
C TYR A 51 7.16 -12.68 -1.01
N PRO A 52 8.46 -13.02 -1.15
CA PRO A 52 9.00 -14.26 -0.61
C PRO A 52 9.05 -14.21 0.91
N PHE A 53 8.57 -15.27 1.56
CA PHE A 53 8.61 -15.35 3.02
C PHE A 53 10.06 -15.32 3.53
N GLY A 54 10.33 -14.47 4.51
CA GLY A 54 11.66 -14.30 5.11
C GLY A 54 12.61 -13.37 4.35
N ALA A 55 12.23 -12.87 3.17
CA ALA A 55 13.01 -11.85 2.46
C ALA A 55 12.95 -10.49 3.16
N ASP A 56 13.91 -9.60 2.89
CA ASP A 56 13.88 -8.24 3.42
C ASP A 56 12.66 -7.46 2.88
N PRO A 57 11.74 -7.01 3.74
CA PRO A 57 10.50 -6.37 3.30
C PRO A 57 10.70 -4.96 2.71
N LEU A 58 11.83 -4.29 2.95
CA LEU A 58 12.11 -3.00 2.31
C LEU A 58 12.35 -3.23 0.81
N THR A 59 13.40 -4.00 0.49
CA THR A 59 13.83 -4.23 -0.89
C THR A 59 12.92 -5.20 -1.67
N SER A 60 12.25 -6.13 -0.99
CA SER A 60 11.46 -7.19 -1.66
C SER A 60 9.95 -6.96 -1.63
N LEU A 61 9.46 -5.93 -0.92
CA LEU A 61 8.03 -5.58 -0.87
C LEU A 61 7.78 -4.09 -1.04
N LEU A 62 8.37 -3.22 -0.21
CA LEU A 62 8.05 -1.79 -0.22
C LEU A 62 8.55 -1.10 -1.51
N ASP A 63 9.84 -1.17 -1.80
CA ASP A 63 10.45 -0.51 -2.97
C ASP A 63 9.78 -0.92 -4.30
N PRO A 64 9.61 -2.23 -4.62
CA PRO A 64 8.95 -2.62 -5.86
C PRO A 64 7.46 -2.27 -5.89
N LEU A 65 6.78 -2.21 -4.74
CA LEU A 65 5.39 -1.77 -4.68
C LEU A 65 5.28 -0.28 -5.00
N GLU A 66 6.16 0.56 -4.46
CA GLU A 66 6.18 1.99 -4.75
C GLU A 66 6.44 2.26 -6.24
N GLU A 67 7.41 1.57 -6.84
CA GLU A 67 7.68 1.65 -8.28
C GLU A 67 6.46 1.22 -9.11
N GLN A 68 5.86 0.08 -8.77
CA GLN A 68 4.68 -0.42 -9.48
C GLN A 68 3.50 0.55 -9.37
N LEU A 69 3.31 1.20 -8.22
CA LEU A 69 2.22 2.15 -8.01
C LEU A 69 2.37 3.42 -8.85
N LEU A 70 3.61 3.88 -9.11
CA LEU A 70 3.85 5.03 -10.00
C LEU A 70 3.27 4.81 -11.41
N THR A 71 3.25 3.57 -11.90
CA THR A 71 2.67 3.22 -13.20
C THR A 71 1.13 3.37 -13.24
N THR A 72 0.48 3.49 -12.08
CA THR A 72 -0.98 3.55 -11.93
C THR A 72 -1.54 4.96 -11.79
N THR A 73 -0.66 5.98 -11.71
CA THR A 73 -0.98 7.40 -11.43
C THR A 73 -1.91 8.07 -12.45
N HIS A 74 -2.08 7.47 -13.62
CA HIS A 74 -3.08 7.87 -14.61
C HIS A 74 -4.54 7.61 -14.16
N THR A 75 -4.75 6.85 -13.07
CA THR A 75 -6.07 6.59 -12.46
C THR A 75 -6.29 7.41 -11.19
N TYR A 76 -7.56 7.61 -10.78
CA TYR A 76 -7.89 8.31 -9.52
C TYR A 76 -7.20 7.68 -8.30
N CYS A 77 -7.31 6.36 -8.14
CA CYS A 77 -6.71 5.64 -7.02
C CYS A 77 -5.18 5.58 -7.10
N GLY A 78 -4.61 5.56 -8.30
CA GLY A 78 -3.15 5.64 -8.44
C GLY A 78 -2.58 6.99 -7.99
N LYS A 79 -3.33 8.10 -8.09
CA LYS A 79 -2.88 9.39 -7.53
C LYS A 79 -2.79 9.38 -6.01
N SER A 80 -3.57 8.52 -5.35
CA SER A 80 -3.52 8.31 -3.90
C SER A 80 -2.48 7.26 -3.48
N HIS A 81 -1.56 6.87 -4.37
CA HIS A 81 -0.57 5.83 -4.07
C HIS A 81 0.26 6.03 -2.79
N PRO A 82 0.62 7.26 -2.35
CA PRO A 82 1.39 7.41 -1.11
C PRO A 82 0.65 6.86 0.10
N LEU A 83 -0.69 6.93 0.11
CA LEU A 83 -1.51 6.42 1.21
C LEU A 83 -1.42 4.89 1.35
N LEU A 84 -1.25 4.20 0.21
CA LEU A 84 -1.20 2.74 0.14
C LEU A 84 0.09 2.17 0.76
N THR A 85 1.19 2.92 0.76
CA THR A 85 2.48 2.46 1.30
C THR A 85 2.90 3.14 2.59
N LYS A 86 2.37 4.32 2.92
CA LYS A 86 2.76 5.11 4.10
C LYS A 86 2.78 4.31 5.40
N ARG A 87 1.71 3.57 5.69
CA ARG A 87 1.63 2.77 6.93
C ARG A 87 2.62 1.60 6.93
N LEU A 88 2.84 0.98 5.77
CA LEU A 88 3.82 -0.07 5.60
C LEU A 88 5.23 0.47 5.87
N ALA A 89 5.60 1.59 5.25
CA ALA A 89 6.88 2.27 5.45
C ALA A 89 7.13 2.61 6.94
N HIS A 90 6.13 3.19 7.61
CA HIS A 90 6.21 3.47 9.05
C HIS A 90 6.42 2.20 9.89
N SER A 91 5.78 1.09 9.52
CA SER A 91 5.90 -0.17 10.25
C SER A 91 7.29 -0.78 10.08
N LEU A 92 7.84 -0.76 8.86
CA LEU A 92 9.18 -1.27 8.56
C LEU A 92 10.29 -0.45 9.23
N ALA A 93 10.18 0.88 9.22
CA ALA A 93 11.12 1.75 9.93
C ALA A 93 11.16 1.44 11.45
N ASN A 94 10.00 1.19 12.04
CA ASN A 94 9.90 0.83 13.46
C ASN A 94 10.52 -0.55 13.77
N ILE A 95 10.36 -1.53 12.88
CA ILE A 95 10.98 -2.86 13.03
C ILE A 95 12.50 -2.73 12.96
N ASN A 96 13.02 -1.98 11.99
CA ASN A 96 14.46 -1.79 11.82
C ASN A 96 15.11 -1.04 13.00
N ARG A 97 14.38 -0.09 13.63
CA ARG A 97 14.85 0.57 14.85
C ARG A 97 14.92 -0.38 16.05
N LYS A 98 13.99 -1.33 16.16
CA LYS A 98 13.99 -2.33 17.24
C LYS A 98 15.09 -3.37 17.06
N SER A 99 15.38 -3.80 15.83
CA SER A 99 16.48 -4.74 15.55
C SER A 99 17.86 -4.15 15.84
N SER A 100 18.02 -2.83 15.67
CA SER A 100 19.25 -2.08 15.97
C SER A 100 19.42 -1.74 17.46
N ALA A 101 18.33 -1.62 18.22
CA ALA A 101 18.36 -1.38 19.66
C ALA A 101 18.54 -2.66 20.51
N GLY A 102 18.42 -3.85 19.91
CA GLY A 102 18.57 -5.15 20.56
C GLY A 102 19.91 -5.84 20.33
N ARG A 103 20.91 -5.13 19.78
CA ARG A 103 22.30 -5.59 19.64
C ARG A 103 23.21 -4.82 20.57
#